data_AF-A0A961X8N2-F1
#
_entry.id   AF-A0A961X8N2-F1
#
_cell.length_a   1.000
_cell.length_b   1.000
_cell.length_c   1.000
_cell.angle_alpha   90.00
_cell.angle_beta   90.00
_cell.angle_gamma   90.00
#
_symmetry.space_group_name_H-M   'P 1'
#
loop_
_entity.id
_entity.type
_entity.pdbx_description
1 polymer ?
#
loop_
_entity_poly.entity_id
_entity_poly.type
_entity_poly.pdbx_seq_one_letter_code
_entity_poly.pdbx_strand_id
1 'polypeptide(L)'
;MENFYANSSEQLTATPTPVPKRLREGLQMLLRSIYPAHDQKALLEQTVAAFWPDGEQPKRRGRAPANTLWSERDSYVITYGNTFVDGVHKPLDLLYDFLDTRLKNIATGVHILPYFPYTSDDGFAITDYYAVDSGLGAWEDIGRIAGNFRLMSDLVINHCSSQSTFFNEYLLGHVPYDRFFFEASPE
;
A
#
# COMPACT_ATOMS: atom_id res chain seq x y z
N MET A 1 -10.75 -2.39 -16.71
CA MET A 1 -9.85 -1.74 -15.74
C MET A 1 -9.44 -0.42 -16.36
N GLU A 2 -10.05 0.67 -15.92
CA GLU A 2 -9.60 2.01 -16.32
C GLU A 2 -8.20 2.24 -15.75
N ASN A 3 -7.29 2.72 -16.61
CA ASN A 3 -5.93 3.09 -16.22
C ASN A 3 -5.98 4.27 -15.24
N PHE A 4 -6.06 3.96 -13.94
CA PHE A 4 -6.08 4.94 -12.84
C PHE A 4 -4.89 5.92 -12.92
N TYR A 5 -3.80 5.51 -13.55
CA TYR A 5 -2.57 6.28 -13.73
C TYR A 5 -2.54 7.15 -15.00
N ALA A 6 -3.24 6.76 -16.07
CA ALA A 6 -3.21 7.45 -17.36
C ALA A 6 -4.09 8.71 -17.39
N ASN A 7 -5.13 8.77 -16.53
CA ASN A 7 -6.01 9.94 -16.42
C ASN A 7 -5.43 11.07 -15.54
N SER A 8 -4.21 10.95 -15.02
CA SER A 8 -3.56 12.00 -14.23
C SER A 8 -3.15 13.25 -15.03
N SER A 9 -3.34 13.23 -16.36
CA SER A 9 -3.19 14.39 -17.24
C SER A 9 -4.44 15.28 -17.31
N GLU A 10 -5.59 14.83 -16.77
CA GLU A 10 -6.63 15.78 -16.37
C GLU A 10 -6.10 16.56 -15.18
N GLN A 11 -5.92 17.87 -15.38
CA GLN A 11 -5.68 18.81 -14.30
C GLN A 11 -6.63 18.45 -13.17
N LEU A 12 -6.08 18.11 -12.00
CA LEU A 12 -6.84 17.95 -10.76
C LEU A 12 -7.54 19.29 -10.46
N THR A 13 -8.66 19.56 -11.11
CA THR A 13 -9.55 20.69 -10.86
C THR A 13 -10.45 20.38 -9.66
N ALA A 14 -9.88 19.75 -8.64
CA ALA A 14 -10.55 19.47 -7.40
C ALA A 14 -10.44 20.70 -6.50
N THR A 15 -11.55 21.09 -5.89
CA THR A 15 -11.57 22.10 -4.82
C THR A 15 -10.52 21.72 -3.77
N PRO A 16 -9.67 22.65 -3.29
CA PRO A 16 -8.54 22.30 -2.42
C PRO A 16 -9.00 21.52 -1.18
N THR A 17 -8.53 20.28 -1.02
CA THR A 17 -8.85 19.46 0.15
C THR A 17 -8.33 20.16 1.41
N PRO A 18 -9.20 20.54 2.37
CA PRO A 18 -8.77 21.22 3.58
C PRO A 18 -7.99 20.28 4.49
N VAL A 19 -6.66 20.49 4.55
CA VAL A 19 -5.75 19.74 5.42
C VAL A 19 -5.40 20.51 6.70
N PRO A 20 -5.23 19.85 7.87
CA PRO A 20 -4.80 20.51 9.09
C PRO A 20 -3.49 21.28 8.92
N LYS A 21 -3.40 22.50 9.46
CA LYS A 21 -2.24 23.41 9.31
C LYS A 21 -0.91 22.71 9.59
N ARG A 22 -0.80 21.99 10.71
CA ARG A 22 0.43 21.27 11.11
C ARG A 22 0.84 20.20 10.08
N LEU A 23 -0.12 19.48 9.52
CA LEU A 23 0.15 18.48 8.48
C LEU A 23 0.64 19.15 7.20
N ARG A 24 -0.03 20.25 6.80
CA ARG A 24 0.33 21.04 5.62
C ARG A 24 1.77 21.57 5.70
N GLU A 25 2.12 22.17 6.83
CA GLU A 25 3.46 22.73 7.08
C GLU A 25 4.53 21.62 7.09
N GLY A 26 4.22 20.47 7.70
CA GLY A 26 5.11 19.31 7.69
C GLY A 26 5.35 18.75 6.29
N LEU A 27 4.29 18.56 5.50
CA LEU A 27 4.39 18.13 4.10
C LEU A 27 5.20 19.12 3.28
N GLN A 28 4.92 20.42 3.41
CA GLN A 28 5.65 21.45 2.66
C GLN A 28 7.16 21.45 2.99
N MET A 29 7.53 21.25 4.25
CA MET A 29 8.93 21.16 4.67
C MET A 29 9.61 19.92 4.05
N LEU A 30 8.97 18.76 4.11
CA LEU A 30 9.51 17.52 3.55
C LEU A 30 9.63 17.57 2.03
N LEU A 31 8.58 18.04 1.34
CA LEU A 31 8.58 18.19 -0.11
C LEU A 31 9.66 19.15 -0.59
N ARG A 32 9.87 20.28 0.12
CA ARG A 32 10.97 21.20 -0.18
C ARG A 32 12.34 20.53 0.00
N SER A 33 12.49 19.67 1.00
CA SER A 33 13.74 18.97 1.27
C SER A 33 14.05 17.91 0.20
N ILE A 34 13.04 17.20 -0.28
CA ILE A 34 13.21 16.07 -1.22
C ILE A 34 13.21 16.57 -2.68
N TYR A 35 12.37 17.56 -2.99
CA TYR A 35 12.14 18.10 -4.34
C TYR A 35 12.35 19.62 -4.43
N PRO A 36 13.56 20.14 -4.13
CA PRO A 36 13.80 21.58 -4.03
C PRO A 36 13.60 22.35 -5.33
N ALA A 37 13.75 21.70 -6.49
CA ALA A 37 13.62 22.31 -7.81
C ALA A 37 12.17 22.39 -8.33
N HIS A 38 11.21 21.75 -7.65
CA HIS A 38 9.80 21.72 -8.09
C HIS A 38 9.01 22.92 -7.55
N ASP A 39 7.89 23.25 -8.21
CA ASP A 39 6.92 24.20 -7.65
C ASP A 39 6.31 23.60 -6.37
N GLN A 40 6.68 24.20 -5.23
CA GLN A 40 6.31 23.70 -3.91
C GLN A 40 4.81 23.79 -3.64
N LYS A 41 4.12 24.76 -4.24
CA LYS A 41 2.67 24.91 -4.06
C LYS A 41 1.95 23.84 -4.88
N ALA A 42 2.30 23.71 -6.16
CA ALA A 42 1.69 22.73 -7.04
C ALA A 42 1.93 21.30 -6.54
N LEU A 43 3.16 20.98 -6.12
CA LEU A 43 3.51 19.65 -5.61
C LEU A 43 2.77 19.31 -4.30
N LEU A 44 2.59 20.29 -3.40
CA LEU A 44 1.79 20.11 -2.20
C LEU A 44 0.32 19.84 -2.54
N GLU A 45 -0.25 20.58 -3.48
CA GLU A 45 -1.64 20.40 -3.92
C GLU A 45 -1.85 19.02 -4.56
N GLN A 46 -0.94 18.60 -5.45
CA GLN A 46 -0.96 17.26 -6.04
C GLN A 46 -0.81 16.15 -5.00
N THR A 47 0.13 16.30 -4.05
CA THR A 47 0.33 15.33 -2.96
C THR A 47 -0.93 15.19 -2.11
N VAL A 48 -1.54 16.30 -1.73
CA VAL A 48 -2.78 16.29 -0.93
C VAL A 48 -3.92 15.64 -1.71
N ALA A 49 -4.07 15.95 -3.00
CA ALA A 49 -5.10 15.35 -3.83
C ALA A 49 -4.92 13.83 -4.01
N ALA A 50 -3.67 13.36 -4.13
CA ALA A 50 -3.38 11.93 -4.26
C ALA A 50 -3.69 11.12 -3.00
N PHE A 51 -3.51 11.69 -1.80
CA PHE A 51 -3.80 11.01 -0.53
C PHE A 51 -5.28 11.01 -0.13
N TRP A 52 -6.07 11.96 -0.66
CA TRP A 52 -7.50 12.09 -0.37
C TRP A 52 -8.29 12.39 -1.64
N PRO A 53 -8.43 11.40 -2.54
CA PRO A 53 -9.27 11.53 -3.72
C PRO A 53 -10.76 11.59 -3.34
N ASP A 54 -11.61 11.96 -4.29
CA ASP A 54 -13.08 11.82 -4.21
C ASP A 54 -13.77 12.46 -2.99
N GLY A 55 -13.21 13.56 -2.48
CA GLY A 55 -13.79 14.30 -1.37
C GLY A 55 -13.49 13.71 0.01
N GLU A 56 -12.65 12.69 0.09
CA GLU A 56 -12.08 12.23 1.34
C GLU A 56 -11.35 13.36 2.07
N GLN A 57 -11.26 13.25 3.39
CA GLN A 57 -10.66 14.28 4.23
C GLN A 57 -9.68 13.66 5.22
N PRO A 58 -8.52 14.32 5.46
CA PRO A 58 -7.64 13.90 6.52
C PRO A 58 -8.35 13.94 7.88
N LYS A 59 -7.91 13.07 8.78
CA LYS A 59 -8.35 13.14 10.18
C LYS A 59 -8.02 14.51 10.77
N ARG A 60 -9.05 15.19 11.30
CA ARG A 60 -8.93 16.54 11.89
C ARG A 60 -7.91 16.64 13.03
N ARG A 61 -7.68 15.53 13.75
CA ARG A 61 -6.66 15.43 14.80
C ARG A 61 -5.66 14.36 14.42
N GLY A 62 -4.40 14.75 14.33
CA GLY A 62 -3.29 13.80 14.30
C GLY A 62 -3.26 13.00 15.60
N ARG A 63 -2.78 11.76 15.53
CA ARG A 63 -2.58 10.94 16.72
C ARG A 63 -1.53 11.63 17.61
N ALA A 64 -1.82 11.75 18.90
CA ALA A 64 -0.81 12.22 19.85
C ALA A 64 0.35 11.20 19.88
N PRO A 65 1.62 11.65 19.84
CA PRO A 65 2.75 10.76 20.05
C PRO A 65 2.58 10.05 21.40
N ALA A 66 2.44 8.73 21.36
CA ALA A 66 2.24 7.92 22.54
C ALA A 66 2.69 6.49 22.26
N ASN A 67 3.30 5.85 23.26
CA ASN A 67 3.64 4.43 23.22
C ASN A 67 2.42 3.53 23.47
N THR A 68 1.20 4.04 23.31
CA THR A 68 -0.06 3.29 23.54
C THR A 68 -0.47 2.42 22.35
N LEU A 69 0.35 2.37 21.30
CA LEU A 69 0.13 1.48 20.16
C LEU A 69 0.28 0.00 20.55
N TRP A 70 1.14 -0.29 21.53
CA TRP A 70 1.53 -1.65 21.90
C TRP A 70 1.80 -1.73 23.40
N SER A 71 1.71 -2.92 23.96
CA SER A 71 2.17 -3.24 25.31
C SER A 71 2.86 -4.61 25.34
N GLU A 72 3.44 -4.97 26.47
CA GLU A 72 3.98 -6.31 26.73
C GLU A 72 2.94 -7.44 26.62
N ARG A 73 1.65 -7.09 26.53
CA ARG A 73 0.54 -8.03 26.31
C ARG A 73 0.30 -8.35 24.84
N ASP A 74 0.92 -7.62 23.92
CA ASP A 74 0.70 -7.83 22.49
C ASP A 74 1.64 -8.90 21.94
N SER A 75 1.07 -9.88 21.23
CA SER A 75 1.80 -10.92 20.52
C SER A 75 1.40 -10.92 19.05
N TYR A 76 2.37 -11.10 18.16
CA TYR A 76 2.16 -11.07 16.71
C TYR A 76 2.69 -12.33 16.04
N VAL A 77 1.97 -12.78 15.02
CA VAL A 77 2.36 -13.88 14.14
C VAL A 77 2.76 -13.29 12.80
N ILE A 78 3.87 -13.76 12.23
CA ILE A 78 4.26 -13.43 10.85
C ILE A 78 4.13 -14.71 10.03
N THR A 79 3.44 -14.65 8.90
CA THR A 79 3.10 -15.84 8.10
C THR A 79 2.92 -15.50 6.64
N TYR A 80 3.12 -16.48 5.76
CA TYR A 80 2.67 -16.36 4.37
C TYR A 80 1.18 -16.63 4.28
N GLY A 81 0.51 -16.00 3.30
CA GLY A 81 -0.93 -16.23 3.04
C GLY A 81 -1.25 -17.68 2.67
N ASN A 82 -0.26 -18.42 2.14
CA ASN A 82 -0.33 -19.83 1.74
C ASN A 82 0.38 -20.80 2.68
N THR A 83 0.63 -20.43 3.94
CA THR A 83 1.18 -21.37 4.92
C THR A 83 0.31 -22.62 5.10
N PHE A 84 -1.00 -22.51 4.88
CA PHE A 84 -1.93 -23.64 4.86
C PHE A 84 -2.55 -23.80 3.46
N VAL A 85 -2.43 -24.99 2.89
CA VAL A 85 -2.99 -25.36 1.59
C VAL A 85 -3.50 -26.79 1.67
N ASP A 86 -4.75 -27.02 1.25
CA ASP A 86 -5.35 -28.36 1.17
C ASP A 86 -5.82 -28.74 -0.24
N GLY A 87 -5.67 -27.83 -1.21
CA GLY A 87 -6.08 -28.02 -2.60
C GLY A 87 -7.58 -27.89 -2.86
N VAL A 88 -8.39 -27.54 -1.84
CA VAL A 88 -9.85 -27.41 -1.93
C VAL A 88 -10.30 -26.00 -1.56
N HIS A 89 -9.80 -25.46 -0.46
CA HIS A 89 -10.18 -24.15 0.06
C HIS A 89 -9.13 -23.09 -0.31
N LYS A 90 -9.56 -21.82 -0.28
CA LYS A 90 -8.63 -20.70 -0.46
C LYS A 90 -7.60 -20.71 0.68
N PRO A 91 -6.32 -20.46 0.41
CA PRO A 91 -5.33 -20.39 1.48
C PRO A 91 -5.64 -19.37 2.57
N LEU A 92 -6.23 -18.22 2.24
CA LEU A 92 -6.66 -17.23 3.25
C LEU A 92 -7.86 -17.68 4.09
N ASP A 93 -8.70 -18.62 3.61
CA ASP A 93 -9.74 -19.26 4.43
C ASP A 93 -9.11 -20.16 5.48
N LEU A 94 -8.16 -21.00 5.07
CA LEU A 94 -7.45 -21.93 5.95
C LEU A 94 -6.59 -21.18 6.99
N LEU A 95 -5.92 -20.11 6.56
CA LEU A 95 -5.18 -19.25 7.47
C LEU A 95 -6.11 -18.60 8.50
N TYR A 96 -7.24 -18.05 8.06
CA TYR A 96 -8.22 -17.46 8.98
C TYR A 96 -8.76 -18.50 9.98
N ASP A 97 -9.12 -19.71 9.53
CA ASP A 97 -9.58 -20.78 10.42
C ASP A 97 -8.53 -21.14 11.47
N PHE A 98 -7.26 -21.30 11.07
CA PHE A 98 -6.18 -21.56 12.01
C PHE A 98 -6.00 -20.42 13.02
N LEU A 99 -5.98 -19.16 12.55
CA LEU A 99 -5.85 -18.00 13.42
C LEU A 99 -7.00 -17.93 14.43
N ASP A 100 -8.25 -18.05 13.97
CA ASP A 100 -9.43 -17.91 14.81
C ASP A 100 -9.60 -19.08 15.79
N THR A 101 -9.31 -20.31 15.35
CA THR A 101 -9.51 -21.51 16.19
C THR A 101 -8.35 -21.79 17.14
N ARG A 102 -7.11 -21.42 16.77
CA ARG A 102 -5.91 -21.76 17.55
C ARG A 102 -5.28 -20.56 18.23
N LEU A 103 -5.31 -19.37 17.61
CA LEU A 103 -4.50 -18.23 18.05
C LEU A 103 -5.29 -17.01 18.52
N LYS A 104 -6.62 -16.99 18.39
CA LYS A 104 -7.48 -15.85 18.76
C LYS A 104 -7.25 -15.28 20.17
N ASN A 105 -6.95 -16.14 21.14
CA ASN A 105 -6.71 -15.73 22.53
C ASN A 105 -5.21 -15.63 22.88
N ILE A 106 -4.32 -15.76 21.88
CA ILE A 106 -2.87 -15.78 22.05
C ILE A 106 -2.22 -14.65 21.26
N ALA A 107 -2.60 -14.47 20.00
CA ALA A 107 -2.06 -13.45 19.11
C ALA A 107 -3.02 -12.26 19.02
N THR A 108 -2.49 -11.05 19.26
CA THR A 108 -3.21 -9.79 19.06
C THR A 108 -3.33 -9.45 17.57
N GLY A 109 -2.31 -9.79 16.79
CA GLY A 109 -2.24 -9.43 15.39
C GLY A 109 -1.48 -10.42 14.53
N VAL A 110 -1.61 -10.23 13.23
CA VAL A 110 -0.96 -11.04 12.21
C VAL A 110 -0.36 -10.12 11.16
N HIS A 111 0.90 -10.38 10.82
CA HIS A 111 1.55 -9.86 9.63
C HIS A 111 1.50 -10.94 8.57
N ILE A 112 0.71 -10.68 7.54
CA ILE A 112 0.68 -11.52 6.35
C ILE A 112 1.71 -10.96 5.38
N LEU A 113 2.75 -11.73 5.09
CA LEU A 113 3.75 -11.44 4.05
C LEU A 113 3.05 -11.14 2.71
N PRO A 114 3.70 -10.46 1.75
CA PRO A 114 3.03 -9.85 0.61
C PRO A 114 2.00 -10.79 -0.05
N TYR A 115 0.76 -10.33 -0.10
CA TYR A 115 -0.38 -11.08 -0.66
C TYR A 115 -0.91 -10.44 -1.95
N PHE A 116 -0.15 -9.51 -2.53
CA PHE A 116 -0.41 -8.96 -3.85
C PHE A 116 0.03 -9.95 -4.94
N PRO A 117 -0.57 -9.93 -6.14
CA PRO A 117 -0.02 -10.64 -7.28
C PRO A 117 1.46 -10.32 -7.51
N TYR A 118 2.26 -11.35 -7.72
CA TYR A 118 3.71 -11.24 -7.86
C TYR A 118 4.26 -12.24 -8.88
N THR A 119 5.55 -12.13 -9.17
CA THR A 119 6.24 -12.98 -10.17
C THR A 119 7.42 -13.77 -9.63
N SER A 120 8.13 -13.22 -8.65
CA SER A 120 9.32 -13.82 -8.03
C SER A 120 9.56 -13.22 -6.64
N ASP A 121 10.68 -13.59 -6.01
CA ASP A 121 11.12 -13.06 -4.71
C ASP A 121 10.06 -13.25 -3.61
N ASP A 122 9.43 -14.43 -3.58
CA ASP A 122 8.48 -14.87 -2.54
C ASP A 122 7.42 -13.82 -2.14
N GLY A 123 6.87 -13.09 -3.12
CA GLY A 123 5.84 -12.07 -2.93
C GLY A 123 6.32 -10.63 -3.09
N PHE A 124 7.63 -10.37 -3.12
CA PHE A 124 8.18 -9.01 -3.12
C PHE A 124 8.32 -8.40 -4.52
N ALA A 125 8.31 -9.21 -5.60
CA ALA A 125 8.22 -8.70 -6.97
C ALA A 125 6.75 -8.52 -7.40
N ILE A 126 6.09 -7.49 -6.86
CA ILE A 126 4.66 -7.21 -7.05
C ILE A 126 4.33 -6.73 -8.47
N THR A 127 3.26 -7.26 -9.06
CA THR A 127 2.74 -6.84 -10.37
C THR A 127 1.54 -5.90 -10.28
N ASP A 128 0.72 -6.03 -9.24
CA ASP A 128 -0.50 -5.22 -9.06
C ASP A 128 -0.77 -4.98 -7.57
N TYR A 129 -0.74 -3.70 -7.14
CA TYR A 129 -0.98 -3.30 -5.76
C TYR A 129 -2.47 -3.17 -5.40
N TYR A 130 -3.38 -3.25 -6.39
CA TYR A 130 -4.83 -3.09 -6.18
C TYR A 130 -5.58 -4.40 -6.07
N ALA A 131 -4.89 -5.53 -6.22
CA ALA A 131 -5.46 -6.86 -6.14
C ALA A 131 -4.82 -7.67 -5.01
N VAL A 132 -5.57 -8.64 -4.50
CA VAL A 132 -5.01 -9.76 -3.75
C VAL A 132 -4.70 -10.87 -4.76
N ASP A 133 -3.62 -11.60 -4.55
CA ASP A 133 -3.27 -12.75 -5.38
C ASP A 133 -4.43 -13.76 -5.37
N SER A 134 -4.98 -14.03 -6.56
CA SER A 134 -6.13 -14.93 -6.73
C SER A 134 -5.86 -16.37 -6.29
N GLY A 135 -4.58 -16.78 -6.23
CA GLY A 135 -4.16 -18.06 -5.66
C GLY A 135 -4.25 -18.10 -4.12
N LEU A 136 -4.31 -16.94 -3.46
CA LEU A 136 -4.51 -16.80 -2.01
C LEU A 136 -5.97 -16.53 -1.64
N GLY A 137 -6.63 -15.63 -2.36
CA GLY A 137 -8.01 -15.21 -2.10
C GLY A 137 -8.33 -13.83 -2.69
N ALA A 138 -9.12 -13.04 -1.96
CA ALA A 138 -9.55 -11.70 -2.36
C ALA A 138 -9.53 -10.71 -1.17
N TRP A 139 -9.80 -9.43 -1.44
CA TRP A 139 -9.82 -8.38 -0.40
C TRP A 139 -10.80 -8.67 0.73
N GLU A 140 -11.91 -9.34 0.45
CA GLU A 140 -12.88 -9.75 1.46
C GLU A 140 -12.27 -10.71 2.48
N ASP A 141 -11.35 -11.59 2.04
CA ASP A 141 -10.67 -12.56 2.90
C ASP A 141 -9.67 -11.84 3.83
N ILE A 142 -8.92 -10.85 3.30
CA ILE A 142 -8.05 -9.97 4.09
C ILE A 142 -8.86 -9.15 5.09
N GLY A 143 -9.98 -8.57 4.65
CA GLY A 143 -10.89 -7.80 5.50
C GLY A 143 -11.47 -8.64 6.65
N ARG A 144 -11.81 -9.90 6.39
CA ARG A 144 -12.27 -10.84 7.43
C ARG A 144 -11.20 -11.09 8.49
N ILE A 145 -9.93 -11.28 8.09
CA ILE A 145 -8.82 -11.43 9.03
C ILE A 145 -8.62 -10.15 9.86
N ALA A 146 -8.62 -8.99 9.20
CA ALA A 146 -8.48 -7.68 9.84
C ALA A 146 -9.62 -7.35 10.83
N GLY A 147 -10.79 -7.98 10.67
CA GLY A 147 -11.91 -7.84 11.59
C GLY A 147 -11.67 -8.46 12.97
N ASN A 148 -10.81 -9.49 13.07
CA ASN A 148 -10.53 -10.21 14.31
C ASN A 148 -9.10 -10.02 14.83
N PHE A 149 -8.16 -9.66 13.97
CA PHE A 149 -6.75 -9.49 14.30
C PHE A 149 -6.26 -8.12 13.84
N ARG A 150 -5.30 -7.53 14.56
CA ARG A 150 -4.55 -6.38 14.03
C ARG A 150 -3.72 -6.85 12.83
N LEU A 151 -4.14 -6.45 11.63
CA LEU A 151 -3.48 -6.82 10.39
C LEU A 151 -2.26 -5.92 10.13
N MET A 152 -1.15 -6.54 9.73
CA MET A 152 0.01 -5.90 9.13
C MET A 152 0.25 -6.50 7.75
N SER A 153 0.78 -5.67 6.86
CA SER A 153 1.12 -6.00 5.50
C SER A 153 2.40 -5.26 5.12
N ASP A 154 3.19 -5.86 4.26
CA ASP A 154 4.29 -5.18 3.60
C ASP A 154 3.75 -4.15 2.60
N LEU A 155 4.44 -3.01 2.53
CA LEU A 155 4.24 -1.97 1.53
C LEU A 155 5.54 -1.84 0.72
N VAL A 156 5.64 -2.61 -0.37
CA VAL A 156 6.85 -2.67 -1.21
C VAL A 156 6.82 -1.53 -2.23
N ILE A 157 7.37 -0.37 -1.87
CA ILE A 157 7.35 0.85 -2.69
C ILE A 157 8.68 1.17 -3.37
N ASN A 158 9.75 0.46 -3.03
CA ASN A 158 11.08 0.73 -3.58
C ASN A 158 11.26 0.14 -4.98
N HIS A 159 10.59 -0.96 -5.28
CA HIS A 159 10.66 -1.66 -6.55
C HIS A 159 9.35 -2.42 -6.80
N CYS A 160 9.13 -2.84 -8.04
CA CYS A 160 8.04 -3.71 -8.45
C CYS A 160 8.57 -4.75 -9.45
N SER A 161 7.73 -5.71 -9.82
CA SER A 161 8.06 -6.69 -10.87
C SER A 161 8.37 -6.02 -12.20
N SER A 162 9.31 -6.60 -12.95
CA SER A 162 9.54 -6.27 -14.36
C SER A 162 8.37 -6.69 -15.27
N GLN A 163 7.39 -7.43 -14.78
CA GLN A 163 6.15 -7.74 -15.50
C GLN A 163 4.96 -6.87 -15.03
N SER A 164 5.19 -5.92 -14.13
CA SER A 164 4.14 -4.97 -13.70
C SER A 164 3.72 -4.06 -14.86
N THR A 165 2.48 -3.56 -14.79
CA THR A 165 2.01 -2.54 -15.73
C THR A 165 2.93 -1.32 -15.74
N PHE A 166 3.46 -0.89 -14.58
CA PHE A 166 4.33 0.28 -14.53
C PHE A 166 5.60 0.08 -15.34
N PHE A 167 6.24 -1.08 -15.23
CA PHE A 167 7.47 -1.36 -15.96
C PHE A 167 7.21 -1.54 -17.46
N ASN A 168 6.11 -2.21 -17.83
CA ASN A 168 5.75 -2.37 -19.23
C ASN A 168 5.43 -1.02 -19.91
N GLU A 169 4.65 -0.16 -19.27
CA GLU A 169 4.33 1.17 -19.78
C GLU A 169 5.57 2.09 -19.83
N TYR A 170 6.50 1.94 -18.88
CA TYR A 170 7.80 2.60 -18.90
C TYR A 170 8.62 2.22 -20.13
N LEU A 171 8.73 0.92 -20.45
CA LEU A 171 9.46 0.44 -21.63
C LEU A 171 8.85 0.96 -22.94
N LEU A 172 7.55 1.26 -22.96
CA LEU A 172 6.86 1.87 -24.10
C LEU A 172 6.99 3.40 -24.16
N GLY A 173 7.58 4.02 -23.13
CA GLY A 173 7.73 5.48 -23.05
C GLY A 173 6.42 6.23 -22.85
N HIS A 174 5.40 5.59 -22.29
CA HIS A 174 4.10 6.21 -22.07
C HIS A 174 4.13 7.13 -20.84
N VAL A 175 3.71 8.39 -21.01
CA VAL A 175 3.51 9.32 -19.89
C VAL A 175 2.32 8.85 -19.03
N PRO A 176 2.42 8.85 -17.68
CA PRO A 176 3.52 9.36 -16.85
C PRO A 176 4.59 8.31 -16.46
N TYR A 177 4.47 7.08 -16.94
CA TYR A 177 5.32 5.95 -16.54
C TYR A 177 6.76 6.06 -17.02
N ASP A 178 7.00 6.81 -18.10
CA ASP A 178 8.31 7.11 -18.70
C ASP A 178 9.35 7.68 -17.72
N ARG A 179 8.94 8.07 -16.51
CA ARG A 179 9.80 8.61 -15.45
C ARG A 179 9.79 7.81 -14.16
N PHE A 180 9.16 6.63 -14.14
CA PHE A 180 8.98 5.85 -12.90
C PHE A 180 10.22 5.03 -12.53
N PHE A 181 11.14 4.78 -13.47
CA PHE A 181 12.33 3.98 -13.25
C PHE A 181 13.61 4.75 -13.57
N PHE A 182 14.71 4.30 -12.98
CA PHE A 182 16.03 4.83 -13.21
C PHE A 182 16.86 3.84 -14.03
N GLU A 183 17.38 4.29 -15.17
CA GLU A 183 18.36 3.55 -15.97
C GLU A 183 19.77 3.92 -15.55
N ALA A 184 20.59 2.91 -15.25
CA ALA A 184 22.03 3.10 -15.09
C ALA A 184 22.71 2.96 -16.46
N SER A 185 23.76 3.77 -16.68
CA SER A 185 24.68 3.55 -17.79
C SER A 185 25.30 2.15 -17.66
N PRO A 186 25.44 1.40 -18.76
CA PRO A 186 26.20 0.14 -18.75
C PRO A 186 27.72 0.36 -18.61
N GLU A 187 28.19 1.61 -18.75
CA GLU A 187 29.59 2.04 -18.59
C GLU A 187 29.91 2.47 -17.14
#